data_AF-A0A3D2J699-F1
#
_entry.id   AF-A0A3D2J699-F1
#
_cell.length_a   1.000
_cell.length_b   1.000
_cell.length_c   1.000
_cell.angle_alpha   90.00
_cell.angle_beta   90.00
_cell.angle_gamma   90.00
#
_symmetry.space_group_name_H-M   'P 1'
#
loop_
_entity.id
_entity.type
_entity.pdbx_description
1 polymer ?
#
loop_
_entity_poly.entity_id
_entity_poly.type
_entity_poly.pdbx_seq_one_letter_code
_entity_poly.pdbx_strand_id
1 'polypeptide(L)'
;MASVSIRTLRYYDRVGLLTPSYHTEAGYRLYTDEDLVNLQYILALKFLGFSLEEIQACLQAGPMRLQEVLAQQRAMMREKRTQLDTIIQALDRTEQLLDSGQSTWESLVNTIQVIQMEQKQDWHDKYFTPEQRQTMQELHEKSYTDEARQRLKELHPNKWTEADQERVNEQYALLASMLQRLVAEGADPASPDAQAAAKLQHELYMGFTKGDAEVGASLKRYW
;
A
#
# COMPACT_ATOMS: atom_id res chain seq x y z
N MET A 1 22.34 -20.51 19.61
CA MET A 1 23.00 -19.27 19.15
C MET A 1 22.03 -18.52 18.25
N ALA A 2 21.59 -17.33 18.65
CA ALA A 2 20.62 -16.54 17.89
C ALA A 2 21.26 -16.10 16.56
N SER A 3 20.60 -16.37 15.43
CA SER A 3 21.07 -16.01 14.08
C SER A 3 20.90 -14.50 13.81
N VAL A 4 21.46 -13.66 14.68
CA VAL A 4 21.36 -12.20 14.62
C VAL A 4 22.74 -11.62 14.34
N SER A 5 22.83 -10.78 13.31
CA SER A 5 24.10 -10.15 12.96
C SER A 5 24.54 -9.14 14.03
N ILE A 6 25.86 -8.94 14.17
CA ILE A 6 26.44 -7.90 15.03
C ILE A 6 25.87 -6.51 14.67
N ARG A 7 25.60 -6.26 13.38
CA ARG A 7 24.99 -5.01 12.91
C ARG A 7 23.59 -4.81 13.49
N THR A 8 22.81 -5.88 13.57
CA THR A 8 21.45 -5.85 14.14
C THR A 8 21.46 -5.58 15.64
N LEU A 9 22.36 -6.23 16.40
CA LEU A 9 22.51 -5.96 17.84
C LEU A 9 22.91 -4.50 18.12
N ARG A 10 23.87 -3.96 17.34
CA ARG A 10 24.26 -2.54 17.45
C ARG A 10 23.13 -1.59 17.09
N TYR A 11 22.29 -1.98 16.14
CA TYR A 11 21.12 -1.19 15.78
C TYR A 11 20.07 -1.21 16.89
N TYR A 12 19.75 -2.38 17.46
CA TYR A 12 18.82 -2.51 18.58
C TYR A 12 19.29 -1.74 19.81
N ASP A 13 20.58 -1.75 20.12
CA ASP A 13 21.15 -0.91 21.16
C ASP A 13 20.97 0.58 20.86
N ARG A 14 21.28 1.01 19.62
CA ARG A 14 21.13 2.42 19.20
C ARG A 14 19.70 2.94 19.31
N VAL A 15 18.72 2.11 18.98
CA VAL A 15 17.30 2.48 19.08
C VAL A 15 16.70 2.20 20.46
N GLY A 16 17.52 1.74 21.42
CA GLY A 16 17.09 1.48 22.80
C GLY A 16 16.15 0.27 22.95
N LEU A 17 16.16 -0.65 21.98
CA LEU A 17 15.34 -1.86 21.98
C LEU A 17 15.99 -3.01 22.75
N LEU A 18 17.32 -3.15 22.62
CA LEU A 18 18.11 -4.10 23.39
C LEU A 18 19.47 -3.49 23.73
N THR A 19 19.60 -3.00 24.94
CA THR A 19 20.84 -2.42 25.47
C THR A 19 21.68 -3.50 26.15
N PRO A 20 23.00 -3.52 25.95
CA PRO A 20 23.88 -4.45 26.65
C PRO A 20 23.90 -4.13 28.15
N SER A 21 23.87 -5.16 28.99
CA SER A 21 24.00 -5.01 30.44
C SER A 21 25.33 -4.37 30.85
N TYR A 22 26.41 -4.58 30.10
CA TYR A 22 27.73 -4.05 30.44
C TYR A 22 28.51 -3.54 29.23
N HIS A 23 29.51 -2.72 29.52
CA HIS A 23 30.54 -2.30 28.57
C HIS A 23 31.92 -2.64 29.15
N THR A 24 32.84 -3.12 28.31
CA THR A 24 34.26 -3.26 28.71
C THR A 24 34.89 -1.88 28.88
N GLU A 25 36.04 -1.78 29.55
CA GLU A 25 36.84 -0.55 29.64
C GLU A 25 37.22 0.05 28.27
N ALA A 26 37.40 -0.80 27.25
CA ALA A 26 37.67 -0.38 25.87
C ALA A 26 36.40 -0.01 25.07
N GLY A 27 35.21 0.00 25.69
CA GLY A 27 33.94 0.38 25.07
C GLY A 27 33.22 -0.71 24.25
N TYR A 28 33.67 -1.97 24.30
CA TYR A 28 32.94 -3.11 23.72
C TYR A 28 31.67 -3.43 24.52
N ARG A 29 30.62 -3.86 23.82
CA ARG A 29 29.32 -4.23 24.40
C ARG A 29 29.36 -5.67 24.90
N LEU A 30 28.83 -5.91 26.10
CA LEU A 30 28.73 -7.21 26.72
C LEU A 30 27.27 -7.49 27.05
N TYR A 31 26.72 -8.54 26.42
CA TYR A 31 25.36 -8.99 26.63
C TYR A 31 25.36 -10.19 27.58
N THR A 32 24.48 -10.15 28.58
CA THR A 32 24.29 -11.24 29.56
C THR A 32 23.30 -12.28 29.04
N ASP A 33 23.16 -13.39 29.78
CA ASP A 33 22.13 -14.39 29.48
C ASP A 33 20.71 -13.80 29.56
N GLU A 34 20.47 -12.84 30.44
CA GLU A 34 19.19 -12.12 30.54
C GLU A 34 18.94 -11.24 29.30
N ASP A 35 19.97 -10.57 28.79
CA ASP A 35 19.88 -9.84 27.51
C ASP A 35 19.57 -10.79 26.35
N LEU A 36 20.12 -12.01 26.38
CA LEU A 36 19.82 -13.04 25.38
C LEU A 36 18.37 -13.54 25.46
N VAL A 37 17.78 -13.62 26.66
CA VAL A 37 16.35 -13.91 26.82
C VAL A 37 15.52 -12.78 26.23
N ASN A 38 15.83 -11.52 26.52
CA ASN A 38 15.15 -10.36 25.93
C ASN A 38 15.29 -10.32 24.40
N LEU A 39 16.47 -10.66 23.87
CA LEU A 39 16.68 -10.82 22.43
C LEU A 39 15.76 -11.89 21.83
N GLN A 40 15.58 -13.04 22.50
CA GLN A 40 14.68 -14.09 22.02
C GLN A 40 13.23 -13.60 21.99
N TYR A 41 12.79 -12.84 22.99
CA TYR A 41 11.47 -12.20 22.99
C TYR A 41 11.29 -11.23 21.83
N ILE A 42 12.27 -10.35 21.59
CA ILE A 42 12.27 -9.41 20.45
C ILE A 42 12.15 -10.15 19.13
N LEU A 43 12.93 -11.22 18.94
CA LEU A 43 12.91 -12.01 17.71
C LEU A 43 11.58 -12.74 17.50
N ALA A 44 11.01 -13.30 18.58
CA ALA A 44 9.71 -13.96 18.52
C ALA A 44 8.61 -12.98 18.08
N LEU A 45 8.58 -11.77 18.67
CA LEU A 45 7.63 -10.74 18.26
C LEU A 45 7.90 -10.24 16.84
N LYS A 46 9.16 -10.07 16.45
CA LYS A 46 9.47 -9.71 15.06
C LYS A 46 8.98 -10.75 14.07
N PHE A 47 9.12 -12.04 14.41
CA PHE A 47 8.60 -13.15 13.61
C PHE A 47 7.07 -13.13 13.51
N LEU A 48 6.36 -12.69 14.54
CA LEU A 48 4.91 -12.48 14.53
C LEU A 48 4.45 -11.23 13.76
N GLY A 49 5.39 -10.47 13.18
CA GLY A 49 5.12 -9.34 12.31
C GLY A 49 5.04 -7.98 13.01
N PHE A 50 5.45 -7.88 14.28
CA PHE A 50 5.48 -6.61 15.00
C PHE A 50 6.57 -5.66 14.48
N SER A 51 6.29 -4.36 14.51
CA SER A 51 7.27 -3.29 14.31
C SER A 51 8.22 -3.19 15.51
N LEU A 52 9.35 -2.48 15.38
CA LEU A 52 10.30 -2.37 16.50
C LEU A 52 9.73 -1.49 17.61
N GLU A 53 8.92 -0.50 17.23
CA GLU A 53 8.21 0.41 18.10
C GLU A 53 7.16 -0.33 18.95
N GLU A 54 6.39 -1.25 18.33
CA GLU A 54 5.42 -2.10 19.03
C GLU A 54 6.11 -3.06 20.01
N ILE A 55 7.24 -3.65 19.59
CA ILE A 55 8.03 -4.53 20.46
C ILE A 55 8.54 -3.74 21.67
N GLN A 56 9.07 -2.53 21.46
CA GLN A 56 9.52 -1.67 22.55
C GLN A 56 8.39 -1.35 23.53
N ALA A 57 7.19 -1.03 23.02
CA ALA A 57 6.02 -0.77 23.85
C ALA A 57 5.57 -2.01 24.66
N CYS A 58 5.69 -3.21 24.09
CA CYS A 58 5.41 -4.46 24.81
C CYS A 58 6.41 -4.71 25.94
N LEU A 59 7.70 -4.51 25.67
CA LEU A 59 8.77 -4.69 26.65
C LEU A 59 8.63 -3.73 27.85
N GLN A 60 8.17 -2.50 27.62
CA GLN A 60 8.01 -1.48 28.68
C GLN A 60 6.75 -1.66 29.55
N ALA A 61 5.68 -2.23 29.00
CA ALA A 61 4.37 -2.25 29.68
C ALA A 61 4.02 -3.58 30.34
N GLY A 62 4.83 -4.63 30.12
CA GLY A 62 4.66 -5.92 30.78
C GLY A 62 3.59 -6.85 30.19
N PRO A 63 3.30 -7.98 30.85
CA PRO A 63 2.60 -9.12 30.26
C PRO A 63 1.15 -8.84 29.82
N MET A 64 0.44 -7.94 30.50
CA MET A 64 -0.96 -7.62 30.20
C MET A 64 -1.09 -6.92 28.83
N ARG A 65 -0.19 -5.97 28.53
CA ARG A 65 -0.17 -5.29 27.22
C ARG A 65 0.23 -6.25 26.10
N LEU A 66 1.12 -7.20 26.37
CA LEU A 66 1.49 -8.23 25.39
C LEU A 66 0.27 -9.05 24.96
N GLN A 67 -0.61 -9.43 25.87
CA GLN A 67 -1.82 -10.18 25.54
C GLN A 67 -2.77 -9.38 24.62
N GLU A 68 -2.95 -8.10 24.90
CA GLU A 68 -3.77 -7.18 24.08
C GLU A 68 -3.17 -7.01 22.69
N VAL A 69 -1.86 -6.77 22.61
CA VAL A 69 -1.13 -6.57 21.35
C VAL A 69 -1.13 -7.85 20.50
N LEU A 70 -0.99 -9.03 21.10
CA LEU A 70 -1.15 -10.31 20.41
C LEU A 70 -2.58 -10.53 19.89
N ALA A 71 -3.60 -10.11 20.65
CA ALA A 71 -4.98 -10.19 20.21
C ALA A 71 -5.26 -9.29 19.00
N GLN A 72 -4.74 -8.06 19.02
CA GLN A 72 -4.83 -7.11 17.90
C GLN A 72 -4.10 -7.64 16.66
N GLN A 73 -2.86 -8.11 16.81
CA GLN A 73 -2.09 -8.68 15.70
C GLN A 73 -2.78 -9.89 15.09
N ARG A 74 -3.36 -10.76 15.92
CA ARG A 74 -4.14 -11.90 15.45
C ARG A 74 -5.38 -11.47 14.67
N ALA A 75 -6.07 -10.40 15.07
CA ALA A 75 -7.20 -9.86 14.32
C ALA A 75 -6.75 -9.32 12.95
N MET A 76 -5.68 -8.54 12.91
CA MET A 76 -5.08 -8.02 11.68
C MET A 76 -4.64 -9.15 10.74
N MET A 77 -4.00 -10.20 11.26
CA MET A 77 -3.60 -11.36 10.46
C MET A 77 -4.80 -12.14 9.91
N ARG A 78 -5.92 -12.20 10.65
CA ARG A 78 -7.16 -12.82 10.16
C ARG A 78 -7.78 -12.01 9.03
N GLU A 79 -7.80 -10.69 9.15
CA GLU A 79 -8.27 -9.78 8.10
C GLU A 79 -7.41 -9.93 6.84
N LYS A 80 -6.09 -9.87 6.98
CA LYS A 80 -5.16 -10.09 5.87
C LYS A 80 -5.34 -11.46 5.20
N ARG A 81 -5.60 -12.51 5.99
CA ARG A 81 -5.93 -13.83 5.43
C ARG A 81 -7.21 -13.76 4.59
N THR A 82 -8.27 -13.14 5.09
CA THR A 82 -9.51 -12.98 4.31
C THR A 82 -9.25 -12.23 3.00
N GLN A 83 -8.47 -11.15 3.03
CA GLN A 83 -8.09 -10.39 1.82
C GLN A 83 -7.33 -11.28 0.82
N LEU A 84 -6.35 -12.05 1.31
CA LEU A 84 -5.60 -13.01 0.48
C LEU A 84 -6.50 -14.11 -0.08
N ASP A 85 -7.45 -14.62 0.71
CA ASP A 85 -8.42 -15.62 0.26
C ASP A 85 -9.31 -15.06 -0.86
N THR A 86 -9.74 -13.79 -0.78
CA THR A 86 -10.48 -13.12 -1.85
C THR A 86 -9.65 -13.01 -3.13
N ILE A 87 -8.37 -12.63 -3.01
CA ILE A 87 -7.45 -12.54 -4.15
C ILE A 87 -7.24 -13.90 -4.79
N ILE A 88 -6.99 -14.94 -3.99
CA ILE A 88 -6.82 -16.32 -4.45
C ILE A 88 -8.08 -16.77 -5.21
N GLN A 89 -9.28 -16.53 -4.66
CA GLN A 89 -10.52 -16.86 -5.35
C GLN A 89 -10.69 -16.13 -6.69
N ALA A 90 -10.25 -14.87 -6.77
CA ALA A 90 -10.29 -14.12 -8.02
C ALA A 90 -9.29 -14.65 -9.06
N LEU A 91 -8.15 -15.19 -8.61
CA LEU A 91 -7.18 -15.87 -9.48
C LEU A 91 -7.72 -17.23 -9.94
N ASP A 92 -8.22 -18.05 -9.02
CA ASP A 92 -8.78 -19.37 -9.30
C ASP A 92 -9.90 -19.31 -10.35
N ARG A 93 -10.80 -18.33 -10.24
CA ARG A 93 -11.87 -18.10 -11.23
C ARG A 93 -11.31 -17.78 -12.61
N THR A 94 -10.28 -16.95 -12.67
CA THR A 94 -9.66 -16.55 -13.93
C THR A 94 -8.88 -17.71 -14.56
N GLU A 95 -8.20 -18.54 -13.77
CA GLU A 95 -7.58 -19.78 -14.26
C GLU A 95 -8.63 -20.74 -14.84
N GLN A 96 -9.75 -20.96 -14.15
CA GLN A 96 -10.84 -21.82 -14.66
C GLN A 96 -11.45 -21.32 -15.97
N LEU A 97 -11.58 -20.00 -16.11
CA LEU A 97 -12.07 -19.39 -17.35
C LEU A 97 -11.06 -19.56 -18.49
N LEU A 98 -9.75 -19.47 -18.20
CA LEU A 98 -8.69 -19.71 -19.17
C LEU A 98 -8.71 -21.16 -19.66
N ASP A 99 -8.82 -22.12 -18.73
CA ASP A 99 -8.84 -23.55 -19.04
C ASP A 99 -10.07 -23.98 -19.85
N SER A 100 -11.21 -23.33 -19.64
CA SER A 100 -12.45 -23.58 -20.40
C SER A 100 -12.50 -22.87 -21.75
N GLY A 101 -11.47 -22.08 -22.11
CA GLY A 101 -11.45 -21.28 -23.33
C GLY A 101 -12.47 -20.14 -23.35
N GLN A 102 -13.06 -19.82 -22.19
CA GLN A 102 -14.06 -18.76 -22.01
C GLN A 102 -13.48 -17.48 -21.39
N SER A 103 -12.18 -17.45 -21.11
CA SER A 103 -11.52 -16.28 -20.56
C SER A 103 -11.55 -15.11 -21.52
N THR A 104 -12.13 -14.02 -21.06
CA THR A 104 -12.06 -12.71 -21.69
C THR A 104 -11.02 -11.84 -21.00
N TRP A 105 -10.57 -10.79 -21.67
CA TRP A 105 -9.74 -9.76 -21.07
C TRP A 105 -10.43 -9.10 -19.85
N GLU A 106 -11.78 -9.04 -19.81
CA GLU A 106 -12.51 -8.56 -18.63
C GLU A 106 -12.25 -9.40 -17.38
N SER A 107 -12.03 -10.71 -17.53
CA SER A 107 -11.79 -11.62 -16.41
C SER A 107 -10.46 -11.28 -15.72
N LEU A 108 -9.43 -10.99 -16.52
CA LEU A 108 -8.13 -10.53 -16.04
C LEU A 108 -8.19 -9.14 -15.41
N VAL A 109 -8.93 -8.21 -16.02
CA VAL A 109 -9.13 -6.85 -15.48
C VAL A 109 -9.89 -6.89 -14.15
N ASN A 110 -10.90 -7.74 -14.02
CA ASN A 110 -11.63 -7.94 -12.77
C ASN A 110 -10.73 -8.50 -11.66
N THR A 111 -9.90 -9.51 -11.95
CA THR A 111 -8.93 -10.03 -10.98
C THR A 111 -7.94 -8.95 -10.54
N ILE A 112 -7.41 -8.15 -11.48
CA ILE A 112 -6.53 -7.01 -11.16
C ILE A 112 -7.27 -5.98 -10.31
N GLN A 113 -8.54 -5.70 -10.61
CA GLN A 113 -9.35 -4.75 -9.86
C GLN A 113 -9.64 -5.25 -8.44
N VAL A 114 -9.95 -6.53 -8.24
CA VAL A 114 -10.11 -7.13 -6.90
C VAL A 114 -8.79 -7.04 -6.13
N ILE A 115 -7.66 -7.39 -6.76
CA ILE A 115 -6.33 -7.25 -6.15
C ILE A 115 -6.03 -5.79 -5.77
N GLN A 116 -6.41 -4.83 -6.61
CA GLN A 116 -6.24 -3.41 -6.34
C GLN A 116 -7.20 -2.89 -5.28
N MET A 117 -8.45 -3.37 -5.23
CA MET A 117 -9.45 -3.01 -4.23
C MET A 117 -9.09 -3.57 -2.86
N GLU A 118 -8.66 -4.84 -2.77
CA GLU A 118 -8.16 -5.44 -1.53
C GLU A 118 -6.86 -4.74 -1.04
N GLN A 119 -6.04 -4.22 -1.96
CA GLN A 119 -4.91 -3.34 -1.62
C GLN A 119 -5.34 -1.91 -1.24
N LYS A 120 -6.52 -1.44 -1.68
CA LYS A 120 -7.02 -0.07 -1.50
C LYS A 120 -8.15 0.06 -0.46
N GLN A 121 -8.64 -1.03 0.12
CA GLN A 121 -9.72 -0.99 1.11
C GLN A 121 -9.17 -0.43 2.46
N ASP A 122 -9.24 0.90 2.61
CA ASP A 122 -9.39 1.66 3.87
C ASP A 122 -8.52 1.31 5.10
N TRP A 123 -7.20 1.30 4.93
CA TRP A 123 -6.27 1.42 6.07
C TRP A 123 -5.74 2.84 6.30
N HIS A 124 -5.80 3.72 5.29
CA HIS A 124 -5.21 5.05 5.34
C HIS A 124 -5.91 6.00 6.31
N ASP A 125 -7.23 5.98 6.36
CA ASP A 125 -8.02 6.85 7.24
C ASP A 125 -8.20 6.31 8.65
N LYS A 126 -7.92 5.02 8.87
CA LYS A 126 -8.13 4.35 10.15
C LYS A 126 -6.86 4.25 11.02
N TYR A 127 -5.65 4.26 10.43
CA TYR A 127 -4.41 3.93 11.16
C TYR A 127 -3.24 4.91 10.98
N PHE A 128 -3.30 5.88 10.06
CA PHE A 128 -2.19 6.82 9.84
C PHE A 128 -2.46 8.18 10.46
N THR A 129 -1.45 8.72 11.14
CA THR A 129 -1.49 10.08 11.66
C THR A 129 -1.43 11.10 10.51
N PRO A 130 -1.87 12.36 10.71
CA PRO A 130 -1.75 13.42 9.71
C PRO A 130 -0.34 13.56 9.10
N GLU A 131 0.72 13.36 9.89
CA GLU A 131 2.13 13.42 9.43
C GLU A 131 2.49 12.28 8.47
N GLN A 132 1.98 11.07 8.68
CA GLN A 132 2.28 9.95 7.80
C GLN A 132 1.58 10.08 6.44
N ARG A 133 0.39 10.69 6.42
CA ARG A 133 -0.28 11.08 5.17
C ARG A 133 0.49 12.15 4.41
N GLN A 134 1.14 13.07 5.14
CA GLN A 134 2.03 14.07 4.55
C GLN A 134 3.30 13.42 3.95
N THR A 135 3.92 12.45 4.63
CA THR A 135 5.06 11.69 4.09
C THR A 135 4.71 10.92 2.82
N MET A 136 3.49 10.36 2.74
CA MET A 136 3.01 9.70 1.51
C MET A 136 2.75 10.69 0.37
N GLN A 137 2.23 11.89 0.67
CA GLN A 137 2.14 13.00 -0.30
C GLN A 137 3.53 13.42 -0.81
N GLU A 138 4.52 13.50 0.08
CA GLU A 138 5.91 13.81 -0.29
C GLU A 138 6.57 12.71 -1.14
N LEU A 139 6.27 11.44 -0.88
CA LEU A 139 6.72 10.32 -1.70
C LEU A 139 6.07 10.35 -3.09
N HIS A 140 4.77 10.66 -3.16
CA HIS A 140 4.05 10.87 -4.41
C HIS A 140 4.64 12.07 -5.21
N GLU A 141 4.97 13.17 -4.54
CA GLU A 141 5.68 14.30 -5.15
C GLU A 141 7.05 13.90 -5.70
N LYS A 142 7.80 13.03 -5.00
CA LYS A 142 9.12 12.55 -5.42
C LYS A 142 9.10 11.61 -6.64
N SER A 143 7.97 10.95 -6.92
CA SER A 143 7.80 10.08 -8.09
C SER A 143 7.66 10.81 -9.43
N TYR A 144 7.37 12.13 -9.42
CA TYR A 144 7.39 12.96 -10.63
C TYR A 144 8.81 13.47 -10.93
N THR A 145 9.10 13.80 -12.18
CA THR A 145 10.31 14.58 -12.51
C THR A 145 10.21 15.99 -11.93
N ASP A 146 11.34 16.68 -11.73
CA ASP A 146 11.33 18.08 -11.27
C ASP A 146 10.51 18.98 -12.20
N GLU A 147 10.61 18.75 -13.51
CA GLU A 147 9.84 19.48 -14.52
C GLU A 147 8.33 19.18 -14.41
N ALA A 148 7.94 17.91 -14.25
CA ALA A 148 6.54 17.55 -14.06
C ALA A 148 5.96 18.10 -12.74
N ARG A 149 6.77 18.17 -11.66
CA ARG A 149 6.37 18.81 -10.39
C ARG A 149 6.10 20.30 -10.57
N GLN A 150 6.99 21.00 -11.29
CA GLN A 150 6.84 22.42 -11.54
C GLN A 150 5.59 22.70 -12.39
N ARG A 151 5.39 21.91 -13.45
CA ARG A 151 4.19 21.99 -14.30
C ARG A 151 2.92 21.69 -13.52
N LEU A 152 2.90 20.66 -12.66
CA LEU A 152 1.73 20.36 -11.82
C LEU A 152 1.34 21.53 -10.90
N LYS A 153 2.33 22.22 -10.30
CA LYS A 153 2.08 23.42 -9.47
C LYS A 153 1.52 24.60 -10.27
N GLU A 154 1.95 24.76 -11.52
CA GLU A 154 1.44 25.80 -12.43
C GLU A 154 0.04 25.48 -12.94
N LEU A 155 -0.24 24.20 -13.23
CA LEU A 155 -1.52 23.72 -13.74
C LEU A 155 -2.59 23.68 -12.65
N HIS A 156 -2.22 23.34 -11.42
CA HIS A 156 -3.12 23.27 -10.27
C HIS A 156 -2.68 24.27 -9.20
N PRO A 157 -2.91 25.58 -9.41
CA PRO A 157 -2.47 26.64 -8.49
C PRO A 157 -3.17 26.56 -7.12
N ASN A 158 -4.33 25.89 -7.07
CA ASN A 158 -5.02 25.54 -5.83
C ASN A 158 -4.74 24.07 -5.49
N LYS A 159 -4.59 23.77 -4.20
CA LYS A 159 -4.41 22.39 -3.73
C LYS A 159 -5.62 21.55 -4.14
N TRP A 160 -5.36 20.39 -4.73
CA TRP A 160 -6.38 19.38 -5.02
C TRP A 160 -7.17 19.07 -3.75
N THR A 161 -8.49 19.23 -3.80
CA THR A 161 -9.37 19.06 -2.63
C THR A 161 -9.97 17.66 -2.59
N GLU A 162 -10.48 17.25 -1.42
CA GLU A 162 -11.25 16.01 -1.28
C GLU A 162 -12.48 16.00 -2.20
N ALA A 163 -13.17 17.14 -2.34
CA ALA A 163 -14.32 17.27 -3.23
C ALA A 163 -13.94 17.14 -4.72
N ASP A 164 -12.73 17.54 -5.11
CA ASP A 164 -12.22 17.31 -6.47
C ASP A 164 -11.87 15.83 -6.67
N GLN A 165 -11.32 15.17 -5.66
CA GLN A 165 -11.05 13.73 -5.69
C GLN A 165 -12.34 12.91 -5.81
N GLU A 166 -13.36 13.25 -5.03
CA GLU A 166 -14.66 12.58 -5.04
C GLU A 166 -15.35 12.71 -6.41
N ARG A 167 -15.34 13.93 -6.98
CA ARG A 167 -15.88 14.19 -8.33
C ARG A 167 -15.19 13.36 -9.40
N VAL A 168 -13.86 13.22 -9.33
CA VAL A 168 -13.09 12.40 -10.27
C VAL A 168 -13.40 10.90 -10.07
N ASN A 169 -13.53 10.45 -8.83
CA ASN A 169 -13.90 9.06 -8.54
C ASN A 169 -15.26 8.69 -9.15
N GLU A 170 -16.26 9.56 -9.02
CA GLU A 170 -17.59 9.37 -9.63
C GLU A 170 -17.53 9.24 -11.16
N GLN A 171 -16.72 10.09 -11.81
CA GLN A 171 -16.56 10.08 -13.26
C GLN A 171 -15.81 8.83 -13.76
N TYR A 172 -14.80 8.34 -13.02
CA TYR A 172 -14.14 7.07 -13.33
C TYR A 172 -15.08 5.87 -13.11
N ALA A 173 -15.94 5.90 -12.10
CA ALA A 173 -16.95 4.86 -11.89
C ALA A 173 -17.97 4.82 -13.05
N LEU A 174 -18.41 5.99 -13.51
CA LEU A 174 -19.26 6.09 -14.70
C LEU A 174 -18.56 5.54 -15.95
N LEU A 175 -17.32 5.95 -16.22
CA LEU A 175 -16.55 5.44 -17.35
C LEU A 175 -16.40 3.91 -17.30
N ALA A 176 -16.09 3.36 -16.12
CA ALA A 176 -16.00 1.91 -15.93
C ALA A 176 -17.31 1.21 -16.30
N SER A 177 -18.46 1.71 -15.82
CA SER A 177 -19.78 1.15 -16.16
C SER A 177 -20.11 1.23 -17.65
N MET A 178 -19.75 2.33 -18.32
CA MET A 178 -19.96 2.50 -19.76
C MET A 178 -19.14 1.49 -20.56
N LEU A 179 -17.86 1.34 -20.22
CA LEU A 179 -16.96 0.40 -20.87
C LEU A 179 -17.41 -1.05 -20.63
N GLN A 180 -17.82 -1.40 -19.41
CA GLN A 180 -18.38 -2.72 -19.10
C GLN A 180 -19.59 -3.06 -19.97
N ARG A 181 -20.53 -2.11 -20.12
CA ARG A 181 -21.72 -2.29 -20.97
C ARG A 181 -21.34 -2.48 -22.44
N LEU A 182 -20.50 -1.60 -22.98
CA LEU A 182 -20.06 -1.63 -24.37
C LEU A 182 -19.39 -2.95 -24.76
N VAL A 183 -18.54 -3.44 -23.86
CA VAL A 183 -17.84 -4.71 -24.05
C VAL A 183 -18.82 -5.89 -24.00
N ALA A 184 -19.74 -5.91 -23.03
CA ALA A 184 -20.76 -6.95 -22.93
C ALA A 184 -21.70 -7.01 -24.15
N GLU A 185 -21.98 -5.85 -24.76
CA GLU A 185 -22.81 -5.74 -25.97
C GLU A 185 -22.03 -6.04 -27.26
N GLY A 186 -20.71 -6.25 -27.19
CA GLY A 186 -19.84 -6.39 -28.37
C GLY A 186 -19.90 -5.15 -29.28
N ALA A 187 -20.09 -3.98 -28.68
CA ALA A 187 -20.33 -2.74 -29.41
C ALA A 187 -19.12 -2.36 -30.28
N ASP A 188 -19.40 -1.89 -31.50
CA ASP A 188 -18.37 -1.36 -32.39
C ASP A 188 -17.62 -0.21 -31.69
N PRO A 189 -16.27 -0.21 -31.63
CA PRO A 189 -15.49 0.90 -31.12
C PRO A 189 -15.78 2.24 -31.82
N ALA A 190 -16.27 2.22 -33.07
CA ALA A 190 -16.70 3.40 -33.81
C ALA A 190 -18.15 3.83 -33.49
N SER A 191 -18.89 3.07 -32.67
CA SER A 191 -20.26 3.41 -32.27
C SER A 191 -20.32 4.70 -31.46
N PRO A 192 -21.46 5.43 -31.50
CA PRO A 192 -21.63 6.67 -30.74
C PRO A 192 -21.36 6.48 -29.24
N ASP A 193 -21.78 5.36 -28.66
CA ASP A 193 -21.61 5.07 -27.23
C ASP A 193 -20.15 4.76 -26.89
N ALA A 194 -19.43 4.04 -27.75
CA ALA A 194 -17.99 3.79 -27.58
C ALA A 194 -17.17 5.06 -27.73
N GLN A 195 -17.53 5.92 -28.69
CA GLN A 195 -16.91 7.24 -28.86
C GLN A 195 -17.21 8.16 -27.67
N ALA A 196 -18.39 8.06 -27.06
CA ALA A 196 -18.73 8.80 -25.83
C ALA A 196 -17.87 8.35 -24.63
N ALA A 197 -17.65 7.04 -24.46
CA ALA A 197 -16.75 6.52 -23.43
C ALA A 197 -15.30 6.95 -23.66
N ALA A 198 -14.82 6.88 -24.90
CA ALA A 198 -13.47 7.34 -25.28
C ALA A 198 -13.30 8.85 -25.02
N LYS A 199 -14.34 9.64 -25.31
CA LYS A 199 -14.35 11.08 -25.02
C LYS A 199 -14.28 11.34 -23.52
N LEU A 200 -15.06 10.64 -22.70
CA LEU A 200 -15.03 10.78 -21.24
C LEU A 200 -13.66 10.39 -20.66
N GLN A 201 -13.06 9.31 -21.15
CA GLN A 201 -11.71 8.91 -20.76
C GLN A 201 -10.67 9.98 -21.12
N HIS A 202 -10.78 10.57 -22.31
CA HIS A 202 -9.93 11.66 -22.74
C HIS A 202 -10.13 12.92 -21.87
N GLU A 203 -11.37 13.29 -21.58
CA GLU A 203 -11.72 14.42 -20.71
C GLU A 203 -11.17 14.24 -19.29
N LEU A 204 -11.23 13.03 -18.72
CA LEU A 204 -10.65 12.70 -17.42
C LEU A 204 -9.12 12.83 -17.42
N TYR A 205 -8.46 12.26 -18.43
CA TYR A 205 -7.01 12.36 -18.59
C TYR A 205 -6.57 13.82 -18.76
N MET A 206 -7.29 14.59 -19.57
CA MET A 206 -7.04 16.00 -19.81
C MET A 206 -7.40 16.87 -18.60
N GLY A 207 -8.39 16.50 -17.79
CA GLY A 207 -8.77 17.25 -16.59
C GLY A 207 -7.63 17.32 -15.57
N PHE A 208 -6.89 16.22 -15.42
CA PHE A 208 -5.73 16.17 -14.53
C PHE A 208 -4.45 16.71 -15.18
N THR A 209 -4.14 16.28 -16.40
CA THR A 209 -2.88 16.67 -17.07
C THR A 209 -2.93 18.06 -17.70
N LYS A 210 -4.13 18.62 -17.92
CA LYS A 210 -4.39 19.82 -18.72
C LYS A 210 -3.71 19.81 -20.10
N GLY A 211 -3.41 18.62 -20.63
CA GLY A 211 -2.69 18.44 -21.89
C GLY A 211 -1.17 18.60 -21.80
N ASP A 212 -0.60 18.73 -20.60
CA ASP A 212 0.85 18.83 -20.43
C ASP A 212 1.52 17.48 -20.67
N ALA A 213 2.45 17.47 -21.65
CA ALA A 213 3.08 16.26 -22.15
C ALA A 213 4.01 15.60 -21.12
N GLU A 214 4.68 16.39 -20.27
CA GLU A 214 5.61 15.88 -19.25
C GLU A 214 4.86 15.29 -18.06
N VAL A 215 3.78 15.95 -17.63
CA VAL A 215 2.86 15.39 -16.62
C VAL A 215 2.22 14.10 -17.12
N GLY A 216 1.76 14.10 -18.37
CA GLY A 216 1.19 12.91 -19.03
C GLY A 216 2.18 11.76 -19.19
N ALA A 217 3.43 12.04 -19.58
CA ALA A 217 4.48 11.02 -19.71
C ALA A 217 4.88 10.44 -18.35
N SER A 218 4.92 11.26 -17.30
CA SER A 218 5.21 10.82 -15.94
C SER A 218 4.09 9.92 -15.38
N LEU A 219 2.83 10.25 -15.65
CA LEU A 219 1.69 9.39 -15.34
C LEU A 219 1.79 8.02 -16.01
N LYS A 220 2.11 7.97 -17.30
CA LYS A 220 2.29 6.71 -18.03
C LYS A 220 3.44 5.83 -17.53
N ARG A 221 4.37 6.37 -16.74
CA ARG A 221 5.44 5.59 -16.08
C ARG A 221 5.01 5.04 -14.72
N TYR A 222 3.96 5.60 -14.15
CA TYR A 222 3.43 5.25 -12.84
C TYR A 222 2.36 4.15 -12.91
N TRP A 223 1.56 4.15 -13.97
CA TRP A 223 0.62 3.08 -14.33
C TRP A 223 1.29 2.00 -15.17
#